data_AF-A0A0L1L351-F1
#
_entry.id   AF-A0A0L1L351-F1
#
_cell.length_a   1.000
_cell.length_b   1.000
_cell.length_c   1.000
_cell.angle_alpha   90.00
_cell.angle_beta   90.00
_cell.angle_gamma   90.00
#
_symmetry.space_group_name_H-M   'P 1'
#
loop_
_entity.id
_entity.type
_entity.pdbx_description
1 polymer ?
#
loop_
_entity_poly.entity_id
_entity_poly.type
_entity_poly.pdbx_seq_one_letter_code
_entity_poly.pdbx_strand_id
1 'polypeptide(L)'
;EPAILDGYGPIPPSMARDLIANGAESFHRVLIDPRDGAPLEIGRKNYRLTPAMRHWLRLRDAKCTFPGCNNNTLDNDADHIHPWHHGGTT
;
A
#
# COMPACT_ATOMS: atom_id res chain seq x y z
N GLU A 1 -11.42 -0.64 18.31
CA GLU A 1 -10.21 -0.05 17.69
C GLU A 1 -10.54 1.22 16.90
N PRO A 2 -9.75 2.31 17.04
CA PRO A 2 -9.81 3.48 16.17
C PRO A 2 -9.41 3.13 14.73
N ALA A 3 -9.97 3.83 13.75
CA ALA A 3 -9.58 3.66 12.35
C ALA A 3 -8.34 4.51 12.06
N ILE A 4 -7.47 4.05 11.17
CA ILE A 4 -6.30 4.83 10.71
C ILE A 4 -6.62 5.42 9.33
N LEU A 5 -6.45 6.72 9.18
CA LEU A 5 -6.47 7.42 7.90
C LEU A 5 -5.02 7.64 7.42
N ASP A 6 -4.71 7.15 6.23
CA ASP A 6 -3.36 7.27 5.67
C ASP A 6 -2.92 8.74 5.59
N GLY A 7 -1.69 9.04 6.01
CA GLY A 7 -1.16 10.40 6.12
C GLY A 7 -1.65 11.26 7.30
N TYR A 8 -2.74 10.89 7.99
CA TYR A 8 -3.31 11.67 9.10
C TYR A 8 -3.28 10.95 10.46
N GLY A 9 -3.24 9.62 10.45
CA GLY A 9 -3.19 8.81 11.67
C GLY A 9 -4.58 8.38 12.18
N PRO A 10 -4.74 8.12 13.49
CA PRO A 10 -5.99 7.61 14.03
C PRO A 10 -7.12 8.66 13.96
N ILE A 11 -8.27 8.23 13.45
CA ILE A 11 -9.50 9.02 13.37
C ILE A 11 -10.62 8.37 14.20
N PRO A 12 -11.59 9.16 14.69
CA PRO A 12 -12.77 8.61 15.37
C PRO A 12 -13.54 7.62 14.49
N PRO A 13 -14.08 6.52 15.05
CA PRO A 13 -14.88 5.56 14.28
C PRO A 13 -16.08 6.17 13.55
N SER A 14 -16.67 7.24 14.09
CA SER A 14 -17.77 7.97 13.43
C SER A 14 -17.32 8.64 12.13
N MET A 15 -16.15 9.28 12.14
CA MET A 15 -15.56 9.89 10.95
C MET A 15 -15.21 8.84 9.90
N ALA A 16 -14.64 7.70 10.32
CA ALA A 16 -14.34 6.61 9.40
C ALA A 16 -15.60 6.07 8.71
N ARG A 17 -16.70 5.89 9.46
CA ARG A 17 -17.99 5.47 8.90
C ARG A 17 -18.55 6.48 7.92
N ASP A 18 -18.44 7.76 8.23
CA ASP A 18 -18.91 8.84 7.35
C ASP A 18 -18.10 8.89 6.05
N LEU A 19 -16.77 8.79 6.13
CA LEU A 19 -15.91 8.68 4.94
C LEU A 19 -16.29 7.48 4.06
N ILE A 20 -16.60 6.33 4.67
CA ILE A 20 -17.02 5.13 3.94
C ILE A 20 -18.41 5.33 3.30
N ALA A 21 -19.36 5.91 4.03
CA ALA A 21 -20.74 6.04 3.56
C ALA A 21 -20.95 7.18 2.56
N ASN A 22 -20.24 8.30 2.75
CA ASN A 22 -20.53 9.57 2.08
C ASN A 22 -19.30 10.22 1.41
N GLY A 23 -18.08 9.82 1.77
CA GLY A 23 -16.84 10.44 1.28
C GLY A 23 -16.12 9.66 0.19
N ALA A 24 -16.31 8.34 0.13
CA ALA A 24 -15.60 7.47 -0.80
C ALA A 24 -16.41 7.26 -2.09
N GLU A 25 -15.85 7.66 -3.23
CA GLU A 25 -16.45 7.41 -4.54
C GLU A 25 -16.18 6.00 -5.07
N SER A 26 -15.13 5.34 -4.57
CA SER A 26 -14.75 4.00 -5.00
C SER A 26 -13.99 3.25 -3.91
N PHE A 27 -13.99 1.91 -4.02
CA PHE A 27 -13.27 1.02 -3.12
C PHE A 27 -12.36 0.08 -3.91
N HIS A 28 -11.14 -0.11 -3.41
CA HIS A 28 -10.25 -1.15 -3.91
C HIS A 28 -10.41 -2.41 -3.07
N ARG A 29 -10.69 -3.53 -3.73
CA ARG A 29 -10.67 -4.84 -3.09
C ARG A 29 -9.22 -5.34 -3.04
N VAL A 30 -8.75 -5.69 -1.86
CA VAL A 30 -7.43 -6.29 -1.66
C VAL A 30 -7.60 -7.81 -1.52
N LEU A 31 -7.10 -8.57 -2.49
CA LEU A 31 -7.03 -10.03 -2.44
C LEU A 31 -5.60 -10.44 -2.10
N ILE A 32 -5.43 -11.08 -0.94
CA ILE A 32 -4.14 -11.54 -0.44
C ILE A 32 -4.10 -13.06 -0.38
N ASP A 33 -2.95 -13.64 -0.65
CA ASP A 33 -2.67 -15.06 -0.41
C ASP A 33 -2.67 -15.28 1.11
N PRO A 34 -3.50 -16.20 1.65
CA PRO A 34 -3.57 -16.41 3.09
C PRO A 34 -2.29 -16.99 3.70
N ARG A 35 -1.34 -17.48 2.88
CA ARG A 35 -0.09 -18.09 3.36
C ARG A 35 0.96 -17.05 3.74
N ASP A 36 1.07 -15.97 2.96
CA ASP A 36 2.14 -14.98 3.08
C ASP A 36 1.67 -13.53 2.95
N GLY A 37 0.37 -13.29 2.72
CA GLY A 37 -0.21 -11.98 2.54
C GLY A 37 0.10 -11.33 1.19
N ALA A 38 0.66 -12.07 0.23
CA ALA A 38 1.03 -11.52 -1.07
C ALA A 38 -0.20 -11.20 -1.94
N PRO A 39 -0.20 -10.13 -2.74
CA PRO A 39 -1.30 -9.83 -3.66
C PRO A 39 -1.42 -10.90 -4.75
N LEU A 40 -2.61 -11.48 -4.93
CA LEU A 40 -2.85 -12.60 -5.87
C LEU A 40 -2.94 -12.18 -7.35
N GLU A 41 -3.24 -10.92 -7.66
CA GLU A 41 -3.58 -10.46 -9.03
C GLU A 41 -2.45 -9.74 -9.79
N ILE A 42 -1.26 -9.62 -9.20
CA ILE A 42 -0.21 -8.77 -9.77
C ILE A 42 0.77 -9.62 -10.59
N GLY A 43 0.67 -9.52 -11.91
CA GLY A 43 1.64 -10.11 -12.85
C GLY A 43 3.04 -9.51 -12.74
N ARG A 44 4.07 -10.34 -12.95
CA ARG A 44 5.49 -10.09 -12.59
C ARG A 44 6.44 -9.93 -13.79
N LYS A 45 5.94 -9.40 -14.92
CA LYS A 45 6.69 -9.43 -16.22
C LYS A 45 7.45 -8.15 -16.56
N ASN A 46 7.20 -7.06 -15.85
CA ASN A 46 7.72 -5.74 -16.21
C ASN A 46 8.41 -5.08 -15.01
N TYR A 47 9.48 -4.34 -15.27
CA TYR A 47 10.16 -3.49 -14.28
C TYR A 47 9.20 -2.48 -13.63
N ARG A 48 8.39 -1.79 -14.43
CA ARG A 48 7.58 -0.68 -13.90
C ARG A 48 6.42 -1.19 -13.06
N LEU A 49 6.44 -0.85 -11.77
CA LEU A 49 5.35 -1.15 -10.83
C LEU A 49 4.02 -0.55 -11.31
N THR A 50 3.01 -1.41 -11.39
CA THR A 50 1.65 -1.00 -11.74
C THR A 50 1.06 -0.10 -10.64
N PRO A 51 0.02 0.71 -10.94
CA PRO A 51 -0.67 1.48 -9.91
C PRO A 51 -1.21 0.60 -8.77
N ALA A 52 -1.69 -0.61 -9.07
CA ALA A 52 -2.15 -1.57 -8.07
C ALA A 52 -1.03 -2.03 -7.12
N MET A 53 0.18 -2.30 -7.65
CA MET A 53 1.35 -2.62 -6.83
C MET A 53 1.70 -1.48 -5.87
N ARG A 54 1.77 -0.26 -6.40
CA ARG A 54 2.07 0.92 -5.59
C ARG A 54 1.03 1.16 -4.50
N HIS A 55 -0.25 0.97 -4.82
CA HIS A 55 -1.32 1.07 -3.83
C HIS A 55 -1.16 0.01 -2.74
N TRP A 56 -0.91 -1.25 -3.11
CA TRP A 56 -0.68 -2.30 -2.12
C TRP A 56 0.52 -2.02 -1.21
N LEU A 57 1.64 -1.52 -1.77
CA LEU A 57 2.82 -1.16 -0.97
C LEU A 57 2.50 -0.06 0.05
N ARG A 58 1.71 0.95 -0.35
CA ARG A 58 1.23 2.00 0.56
C ARG A 58 0.39 1.44 1.69
N LEU A 59 -0.57 0.56 1.37
CA LEU A 59 -1.44 -0.07 2.37
C LEU A 59 -0.66 -0.98 3.33
N ARG A 60 0.35 -1.69 2.84
CA ARG A 60 1.18 -2.58 3.67
C ARG A 60 2.10 -1.80 4.59
N ASP A 61 2.83 -0.81 4.06
CA ASP A 61 3.96 -0.21 4.75
C ASP A 61 3.58 1.04 5.55
N ALA A 62 2.60 1.83 5.09
CA ALA A 62 2.16 3.14 5.63
C ALA A 62 3.25 4.23 5.81
N LYS A 63 4.52 3.83 5.96
CA LYS A 63 5.73 4.65 6.07
C LYS A 63 6.86 4.06 5.24
N CYS A 64 7.90 4.85 5.03
CA CYS A 64 9.12 4.39 4.39
C CYS A 64 9.72 3.21 5.18
N THR A 65 10.09 2.14 4.47
CA THR A 65 10.72 0.95 5.05
C THR A 65 12.23 1.11 5.20
N PHE A 66 12.82 2.18 4.68
CA PHE A 66 14.25 2.46 4.83
C PHE A 66 14.59 2.74 6.31
N PRO A 67 15.65 2.13 6.86
CA PRO A 67 16.01 2.30 8.27
C PRO A 67 16.17 3.77 8.68
N GLY A 68 15.40 4.18 9.68
CA GLY A 68 15.44 5.55 10.24
C GLY A 68 14.64 6.59 9.46
N CYS A 69 14.05 6.24 8.32
CA CYS A 69 13.14 7.13 7.61
C CYS A 69 11.74 7.08 8.24
N ASN A 70 11.13 8.25 8.42
CA ASN A 70 9.76 8.38 8.96
C ASN A 70 8.79 8.99 7.96
N ASN A 71 9.19 9.10 6.69
CA ASN A 71 8.35 9.67 5.65
C ASN A 71 7.14 8.78 5.40
N ASN A 72 5.98 9.40 5.24
CA ASN A 72 4.71 8.76 4.89
C ASN A 72 4.74 8.19 3.46
N THR A 73 3.99 7.12 3.22
CA THR A 73 4.04 6.40 1.92
C THR A 73 3.50 7.17 0.73
N LEU A 74 2.75 8.26 0.95
CA LEU A 74 2.27 9.14 -0.12
C LEU A 74 3.43 9.89 -0.79
N ASP A 75 4.49 10.17 -0.04
CA ASP A 75 5.66 10.94 -0.47
C ASP A 75 6.87 10.06 -0.82
N ASN A 76 6.67 8.73 -0.92
CA ASN A 76 7.73 7.77 -1.22
C ASN A 76 7.60 7.20 -2.64
N ASP A 77 8.76 6.98 -3.27
CA ASP A 77 8.87 6.12 -4.43
C ASP A 77 8.94 4.64 -4.03
N ALA A 78 8.41 3.78 -4.90
CA ALA A 78 8.47 2.33 -4.74
C ALA A 78 9.46 1.75 -5.74
N ASP A 79 10.35 0.88 -5.27
CA ASP A 79 11.38 0.24 -6.08
C ASP A 79 11.64 -1.21 -5.63
N HIS A 80 12.37 -1.95 -6.45
CA HIS A 80 12.74 -3.33 -6.20
C HIS A 80 13.82 -3.43 -5.12
N ILE A 81 13.63 -4.33 -4.15
CA ILE A 81 14.65 -4.61 -3.13
C ILE A 81 15.87 -5.31 -3.77
N HIS A 82 15.62 -6.31 -4.62
CA HIS A 82 16.66 -6.88 -5.48
C HIS A 82 16.63 -6.16 -6.83
N PRO A 83 17.70 -5.44 -7.22
CA PRO A 83 17.66 -4.62 -8.42
C PRO A 83 17.30 -5.44 -9.66
N TRP A 84 16.36 -4.94 -10.46
CA TRP A 84 15.87 -5.64 -11.66
C TRP A 84 16.99 -6.01 -12.63
N HIS A 85 17.93 -5.09 -12.86
CA HIS A 85 19.08 -5.32 -13.75
C HIS A 85 20.10 -6.35 -13.21
N HIS A 86 20.00 -6.71 -11.92
CA HIS A 86 20.75 -7.79 -11.29
C HIS A 86 19.94 -9.09 -11.17
N GLY A 87 18.88 -9.26 -11.96
CA GLY A 87 18.04 -10.44 -11.95
C GLY A 87 16.93 -10.40 -10.90
N GLY A 88 16.57 -9.21 -10.40
CA GLY A 88 15.35 -8.97 -9.63
C GLY A 88 14.12 -9.50 -10.34
N THR A 89 13.23 -10.15 -9.58
CA THR A 89 11.97 -10.72 -10.10
C THR A 89 10.73 -10.20 -9.38
N THR A 90 10.91 -9.30 -8.41
CA THR A 90 9.83 -8.54 -7.78
C THR A 90 9.47 -7.34 -8.62
#